data_AF-A0A438N527-F1
#
_entry.id   AF-A0A438N527-F1
#
_cell.length_a   1.000
_cell.length_b   1.000
_cell.length_c   1.000
_cell.angle_alpha   90.00
_cell.angle_beta   90.00
_cell.angle_gamma   90.00
#
_symmetry.space_group_name_H-M   'P 1'
#
loop_
_entity.id
_entity.type
_entity.pdbx_description
1 polymer ?
#
loop_
_entity_poly.entity_id
_entity_poly.type
_entity_poly.pdbx_seq_one_letter_code
_entity_poly.pdbx_strand_id
1 'polypeptide(L)'
;MAVRTKIGLLEIGQSQSVPDQDFLALKDKMEFVTIAPLDAYNDQELAAQFQPLLGELPISSCTRTGQRILVSKSALVPELQKGVQEGIKTGCAALLITCTGEFDLGDTTIPVIMPGDLLRDQVQQHQSQIETTAVLVPVDEQQELLRNRWRLRLPSTIPIHIAESTTRQLNNDGSPEAPLRVKLGE
;
A
#
# COMPACT_ATOMS: atom_id res chain seq x y z
N MET A 1 21.89 -8.04 -27.64
CA MET A 1 21.55 -7.65 -26.26
C MET A 1 20.43 -8.57 -25.78
N ALA A 2 20.55 -9.18 -24.60
CA ALA A 2 19.45 -9.97 -24.04
C ALA A 2 18.29 -9.04 -23.67
N VAL A 3 17.08 -9.39 -24.08
CA VAL A 3 15.86 -8.65 -23.70
C VAL A 3 15.65 -8.89 -22.20
N ARG A 4 15.75 -7.84 -21.39
CA ARG A 4 15.45 -7.92 -19.95
C ARG A 4 13.94 -7.97 -19.76
N THR A 5 13.48 -8.82 -18.84
CA THR A 5 12.06 -8.88 -18.49
C THR A 5 11.65 -7.57 -17.83
N LYS A 6 10.57 -6.95 -18.32
CA LYS A 6 10.03 -5.69 -17.81
C LYS A 6 8.93 -5.96 -16.79
N ILE A 7 9.03 -5.34 -15.62
CA ILE A 7 8.06 -5.43 -14.52
C ILE A 7 7.51 -4.04 -14.23
N GLY A 8 6.19 -3.92 -14.23
CA GLY A 8 5.54 -2.67 -13.83
C GLY A 8 5.37 -2.61 -12.32
N LEU A 9 5.82 -1.53 -11.70
CA LEU A 9 5.56 -1.21 -10.29
C LEU A 9 4.30 -0.34 -10.26
N LEU A 10 3.16 -0.96 -9.95
CA LEU A 10 1.86 -0.30 -9.92
C LEU A 10 1.65 0.33 -8.54
N GLU A 11 1.76 1.65 -8.48
CA GLU A 11 1.62 2.41 -7.25
C GLU A 11 0.16 2.80 -6.98
N ILE A 12 -0.22 2.80 -5.69
CA ILE A 12 -1.53 3.26 -5.22
C ILE A 12 -1.53 4.75 -4.79
N GLY A 13 -0.35 5.38 -4.88
CA GLY A 13 -0.09 6.78 -4.61
C GLY A 13 0.50 7.46 -5.84
N GLN A 14 0.95 8.69 -5.64
CA GLN A 14 1.74 9.39 -6.64
C GLN A 14 3.20 8.96 -6.55
N SER A 15 3.87 8.97 -7.70
CA SER A 15 5.27 8.59 -7.81
C SER A 15 6.15 9.46 -6.92
N GLN A 16 7.04 8.79 -6.19
CA GLN A 16 8.02 9.48 -5.36
C GLN A 16 9.24 9.86 -6.19
N SER A 17 9.87 10.99 -5.86
CA SER A 17 11.05 11.50 -6.56
C SER A 17 12.28 10.59 -6.43
N VAL A 18 12.32 9.78 -5.37
CA VAL A 18 13.37 8.79 -5.12
C VAL A 18 12.81 7.41 -5.43
N PRO A 19 13.35 6.70 -6.44
CA PRO A 19 12.97 5.33 -6.71
C PRO A 19 13.29 4.45 -5.50
N ASP A 20 12.43 3.46 -5.25
CA ASP A 20 12.66 2.49 -4.20
C ASP A 20 13.96 1.70 -4.47
N GLN A 21 14.86 1.76 -3.50
CA GLN A 21 16.23 1.25 -3.60
C GLN A 21 16.27 -0.28 -3.72
N ASP A 22 15.25 -0.97 -3.21
CA ASP A 22 15.19 -2.43 -3.25
C ASP A 22 15.02 -2.93 -4.70
N PHE A 23 14.24 -2.22 -5.53
CA PHE A 23 14.13 -2.54 -6.96
C PHE A 23 15.38 -2.14 -7.74
N LEU A 24 16.06 -1.05 -7.34
CA LEU A 24 17.31 -0.63 -7.97
C LEU A 24 18.42 -1.69 -7.81
N ALA A 25 18.42 -2.46 -6.71
CA ALA A 25 19.34 -3.57 -6.50
C ALA A 25 19.16 -4.72 -7.53
N LEU A 26 18.01 -4.79 -8.21
CA LEU A 26 17.66 -5.83 -9.18
C LEU A 26 17.74 -5.34 -10.64
N LYS A 27 18.13 -4.08 -10.89
CA LYS A 27 18.13 -3.45 -12.23
C LYS A 27 18.97 -4.17 -13.30
N ASP A 28 19.96 -4.97 -12.88
CA ASP A 28 20.79 -5.74 -13.80
C ASP A 28 20.15 -7.05 -14.27
N LYS A 29 19.11 -7.51 -13.55
CA LYS A 29 18.35 -8.72 -13.84
C LYS A 29 17.05 -8.42 -14.58
N MET A 30 16.40 -7.32 -14.22
CA MET A 30 15.07 -6.95 -14.72
C MET A 30 15.01 -5.45 -15.00
N GLU A 31 14.11 -5.05 -15.88
CA GLU A 31 13.74 -3.65 -16.10
C GLU A 31 12.49 -3.35 -15.26
N PHE A 32 12.53 -2.29 -14.45
CA PHE A 32 11.38 -1.84 -13.67
C PHE A 32 10.84 -0.55 -14.26
N VAL A 33 9.52 -0.46 -14.39
CA VAL A 33 8.82 0.75 -14.84
C VAL A 33 7.79 1.13 -13.78
N THR A 34 7.88 2.33 -13.24
CA THR A 34 6.86 2.87 -12.34
C THR A 34 5.61 3.23 -13.13
N ILE A 35 4.46 2.77 -12.64
CA ILE A 35 3.13 3.09 -13.16
C ILE A 35 2.34 3.64 -11.98
N ALA A 36 2.16 4.95 -11.95
CA ALA A 36 1.47 5.66 -10.87
C ALA A 36 0.25 6.41 -11.45
N PRO A 37 -0.92 5.77 -11.52
CA PRO A 37 -2.11 6.38 -12.13
C PRO A 37 -2.51 7.72 -11.50
N LEU A 38 -2.22 7.90 -10.21
CA LEU A 38 -2.54 9.13 -9.49
C LEU A 38 -1.64 10.32 -9.86
N ASP A 39 -0.58 10.13 -10.65
CA ASP A 39 0.25 11.22 -11.19
C ASP A 39 -0.52 12.11 -12.18
N ALA A 40 -1.64 11.61 -12.72
CA ALA A 40 -2.51 12.39 -13.59
C ALA A 40 -3.29 13.49 -12.84
N TYR A 41 -3.27 13.49 -11.51
CA TYR A 41 -4.07 14.37 -10.66
C TYR A 41 -3.17 15.30 -9.85
N ASN A 42 -3.63 16.52 -9.61
CA ASN A 42 -3.02 17.41 -8.63
C ASN A 42 -3.63 17.22 -7.23
N ASP A 43 -3.03 17.82 -6.20
CA ASP A 43 -3.48 17.67 -4.80
C ASP A 43 -4.94 18.10 -4.59
N GLN A 44 -5.42 19.12 -5.29
CA GLN A 44 -6.82 19.57 -5.20
C GLN A 44 -7.78 18.56 -5.81
N GLU A 45 -7.41 17.98 -6.95
CA GLU A 45 -8.19 16.94 -7.62
C GLU A 45 -8.23 15.65 -6.79
N LEU A 46 -7.08 15.25 -6.20
CA LEU A 46 -7.02 14.13 -5.26
C LEU A 46 -7.96 14.34 -4.08
N ALA A 47 -7.88 15.52 -3.46
CA ALA A 47 -8.75 15.87 -2.34
C ALA A 47 -10.24 15.97 -2.71
N ALA A 48 -10.59 16.25 -3.96
CA ALA A 48 -11.98 16.36 -4.39
C ALA A 48 -12.57 15.03 -4.86
N GLN A 49 -11.77 14.17 -5.52
CA GLN A 49 -12.27 13.01 -6.26
C GLN A 49 -12.01 11.68 -5.55
N PHE A 50 -11.03 11.63 -4.65
CA PHE A 50 -10.58 10.38 -4.02
C PHE A 50 -10.93 10.32 -2.54
N GLN A 51 -11.73 11.23 -1.97
CA GLN A 51 -12.11 11.10 -0.57
C GLN A 51 -12.90 9.80 -0.31
N PRO A 52 -12.58 9.07 0.77
CA PRO A 52 -13.36 7.90 1.20
C PRO A 52 -14.85 8.24 1.31
N LEU A 53 -15.69 7.41 0.70
CA LEU A 53 -17.15 7.56 0.85
C LEU A 53 -17.59 7.14 2.26
N LEU A 54 -18.75 7.62 2.68
CA LEU A 54 -19.32 7.20 3.97
C LEU A 54 -19.52 5.67 4.00
N GLY A 55 -18.94 5.02 5.00
CA GLY A 55 -18.99 3.55 5.14
C GLY A 55 -17.91 2.81 4.35
N GLU A 56 -17.11 3.49 3.53
CA GLU A 56 -15.89 2.92 2.99
C GLU A 56 -14.75 2.99 3.98
N LEU A 57 -13.88 2.01 3.89
CA LEU A 57 -12.66 2.00 4.67
C LEU A 57 -11.59 2.78 3.92
N PRO A 58 -11.02 3.83 4.54
CA PRO A 58 -10.05 4.67 3.88
C PRO A 58 -8.81 3.84 3.55
N ILE A 59 -8.19 4.04 2.38
CA ILE A 59 -6.88 3.50 2.06
C ILE A 59 -5.84 4.59 2.33
N SER A 60 -4.80 4.27 3.08
CA SER A 60 -3.67 5.20 3.24
C SER A 60 -2.81 5.20 1.99
N SER A 61 -2.60 6.37 1.42
CA SER A 61 -1.72 6.59 0.27
C SER A 61 -0.85 7.84 0.48
N CYS A 62 -0.09 8.24 -0.54
CA CYS A 62 0.89 9.31 -0.48
C CYS A 62 0.85 10.18 -1.73
N THR A 63 0.96 11.50 -1.56
CA THR A 63 1.18 12.44 -2.67
C THR A 63 2.65 12.46 -3.11
N ARG A 64 2.93 13.16 -4.20
CA ARG A 64 4.29 13.31 -4.74
C ARG A 64 5.25 14.01 -3.77
N THR A 65 4.72 14.80 -2.83
CA THR A 65 5.50 15.50 -1.80
C THR A 65 5.75 14.65 -0.56
N GLY A 66 5.28 13.40 -0.54
CA GLY A 66 5.38 12.54 0.64
C GLY A 66 4.23 12.75 1.63
N GLN A 67 3.25 13.60 1.32
CA GLN A 67 2.13 13.85 2.23
C GLN A 67 1.18 12.66 2.22
N ARG A 68 0.88 12.16 3.42
CA ARG A 68 -0.10 11.10 3.60
C ARG A 68 -1.51 11.61 3.28
N ILE A 69 -2.24 10.84 2.48
CA ILE A 69 -3.65 11.07 2.14
C ILE A 69 -4.48 9.81 2.37
N LEU A 70 -5.77 9.99 2.60
CA LEU A 70 -6.73 8.90 2.64
C LEU A 70 -7.51 8.88 1.34
N VAL A 71 -7.58 7.70 0.71
CA VAL A 71 -8.25 7.52 -0.57
C VAL A 71 -9.37 6.49 -0.50
N SER A 72 -10.46 6.74 -1.22
CA SER A 72 -11.54 5.80 -1.46
C SER A 72 -11.03 4.62 -2.27
N LYS A 73 -11.39 3.40 -1.84
CA LYS A 73 -11.11 2.19 -2.62
C LYS A 73 -11.87 2.18 -3.94
N SER A 74 -13.14 2.59 -3.95
CA SER A 74 -13.97 2.59 -5.16
C SER A 74 -13.52 3.64 -6.17
N ALA A 75 -12.99 4.78 -5.72
CA ALA A 75 -12.35 5.76 -6.60
C ALA A 75 -10.99 5.29 -7.14
N LEU A 76 -10.22 4.55 -6.34
CA LEU A 76 -8.87 4.10 -6.70
C LEU A 76 -8.88 2.92 -7.69
N VAL A 77 -9.79 1.96 -7.55
CA VAL A 77 -9.82 0.74 -8.39
C VAL A 77 -9.88 1.03 -9.90
N PRO A 78 -10.73 1.95 -10.40
CA PRO A 78 -10.74 2.32 -11.81
C PRO A 78 -9.40 2.86 -12.31
N GLU A 79 -8.68 3.64 -11.50
CA GLU A 79 -7.36 4.17 -11.88
C GLU A 79 -6.29 3.08 -11.89
N LEU A 80 -6.34 2.14 -10.95
CA LEU A 80 -5.46 0.97 -10.97
C LEU A 80 -5.70 0.10 -12.22
N GLN A 81 -6.95 -0.05 -12.64
CA GLN A 81 -7.27 -0.74 -13.90
C GLN A 81 -6.68 -0.03 -15.12
N LYS A 82 -6.68 1.31 -15.16
CA LYS A 82 -5.97 2.06 -16.20
C LYS A 82 -4.46 1.81 -16.15
N GLY A 83 -3.87 1.80 -14.94
CA GLY A 83 -2.46 1.44 -14.74
C GLY A 83 -2.14 0.03 -15.24
N VAL A 84 -3.05 -0.93 -15.05
CA VAL A 84 -2.90 -2.28 -15.62
C VAL A 84 -2.82 -2.24 -17.15
N GLN A 85 -3.72 -1.50 -17.80
CA GLN A 85 -3.71 -1.35 -19.25
C GLN A 85 -2.45 -0.64 -19.77
N GLU A 86 -1.96 0.37 -19.03
CA GLU A 86 -0.70 1.03 -19.33
C GLU A 86 0.49 0.06 -19.25
N GLY A 87 0.51 -0.78 -18.22
CA GLY A 87 1.52 -1.81 -18.04
C GLY A 87 1.57 -2.82 -19.19
N ILE A 88 0.39 -3.29 -19.62
CA ILE A 88 0.23 -4.16 -20.79
C ILE A 88 0.76 -3.46 -22.05
N LYS A 89 0.33 -2.23 -22.30
CA LYS A 89 0.75 -1.43 -23.47
C LYS A 89 2.27 -1.18 -23.50
N THR A 90 2.87 -1.01 -22.33
CA THR A 90 4.32 -0.78 -22.16
C THR A 90 5.16 -2.04 -22.35
N GLY A 91 4.51 -3.20 -22.48
CA GLY A 91 5.15 -4.50 -22.67
C GLY A 91 5.69 -5.10 -21.37
N CYS A 92 5.06 -4.78 -20.23
CA CYS A 92 5.40 -5.44 -18.97
C CYS A 92 5.00 -6.91 -19.03
N ALA A 93 5.86 -7.79 -18.54
CA ALA A 93 5.58 -9.21 -18.43
C ALA A 93 4.68 -9.53 -17.22
N ALA A 94 4.72 -8.68 -16.20
CA ALA A 94 3.87 -8.73 -15.01
C ALA A 94 3.81 -7.35 -14.35
N LEU A 95 2.83 -7.17 -13.46
CA LEU A 95 2.69 -6.00 -12.61
C LEU A 95 2.80 -6.40 -11.14
N LEU A 96 3.44 -5.56 -10.34
CA LEU A 96 3.53 -5.71 -8.89
C LEU A 96 2.85 -4.49 -8.26
N ILE A 97 1.80 -4.72 -7.47
CA ILE A 97 1.25 -3.65 -6.62
C ILE A 97 2.23 -3.39 -5.49
N THR A 98 2.59 -2.13 -5.24
CA THR A 98 3.62 -1.75 -4.26
C THR A 98 3.06 -1.58 -2.83
N CYS A 99 1.92 -2.20 -2.52
CA CYS A 99 1.31 -2.17 -1.20
C CYS A 99 0.68 -3.53 -0.84
N THR A 100 0.21 -3.66 0.40
CA THR A 100 -0.48 -4.88 0.89
C THR A 100 -2.01 -4.76 0.77
N GLY A 101 -2.50 -3.86 -0.08
CA GLY A 101 -3.92 -3.71 -0.37
C GLY A 101 -4.44 -4.84 -1.25
N GLU A 102 -5.74 -5.11 -1.15
CA GLU A 102 -6.44 -6.08 -2.00
C GLU A 102 -7.37 -5.31 -2.93
N PHE A 103 -7.28 -5.55 -4.23
CA PHE A 103 -8.04 -4.83 -5.25
C PHE A 103 -8.66 -5.82 -6.23
N ASP A 104 -9.94 -5.66 -6.54
CA ASP A 104 -10.55 -6.41 -7.64
C ASP A 104 -10.27 -5.66 -8.94
N LEU A 105 -9.28 -6.13 -9.69
CA LEU A 105 -8.84 -5.53 -10.95
C LEU A 105 -9.43 -6.23 -12.18
N GLY A 106 -10.27 -7.24 -11.99
CA GLY A 106 -10.81 -8.08 -13.05
C GLY A 106 -9.76 -8.97 -13.73
N ASP A 107 -10.17 -9.57 -14.85
CA ASP A 107 -9.28 -10.43 -15.64
C ASP A 107 -8.23 -9.60 -16.38
N THR A 108 -6.99 -10.09 -16.37
CA THR A 108 -5.84 -9.43 -16.98
C THR A 108 -5.06 -10.41 -17.85
N THR A 109 -4.42 -9.91 -18.91
CA THR A 109 -3.63 -10.75 -19.85
C THR A 109 -2.21 -11.01 -19.36
N ILE A 110 -1.76 -10.28 -18.35
CA ILE A 110 -0.47 -10.44 -17.68
C ILE A 110 -0.70 -10.59 -16.18
N PRO A 111 0.14 -11.35 -15.45
CA PRO A 111 -0.02 -11.50 -14.00
C PRO A 111 0.04 -10.16 -13.27
N VAL A 112 -0.89 -9.95 -12.33
CA VAL A 112 -0.84 -8.87 -11.34
C VAL A 112 -0.56 -9.49 -9.97
N ILE A 113 0.62 -9.23 -9.44
CA ILE A 113 1.09 -9.74 -8.16
C ILE A 113 0.68 -8.77 -7.07
N MET A 114 -0.10 -9.26 -6.10
CA MET A 114 -0.49 -8.51 -4.91
C MET A 114 0.30 -9.02 -3.70
N PRO A 115 1.22 -8.23 -3.11
CA PRO A 115 1.96 -8.64 -1.91
C PRO A 115 1.09 -9.03 -0.73
N GLY A 116 -0.10 -8.43 -0.60
CA GLY A 116 -1.08 -8.80 0.42
C GLY A 116 -1.50 -10.27 0.35
N ASP A 117 -1.63 -10.81 -0.88
CA ASP A 117 -1.99 -12.21 -1.10
C ASP A 117 -0.85 -13.16 -0.71
N LEU A 118 0.37 -12.82 -1.12
CA LEU A 118 1.56 -13.60 -0.79
C LEU A 118 1.81 -13.63 0.72
N LEU A 119 1.66 -12.48 1.38
CA LEU A 119 1.79 -12.38 2.83
C LEU A 119 0.73 -13.24 3.53
N ARG A 120 -0.52 -13.15 3.08
CA ARG A 120 -1.61 -13.98 3.63
C ARG A 120 -1.29 -15.46 3.53
N ASP A 121 -0.91 -15.93 2.34
CA ASP A 121 -0.69 -17.35 2.09
C ASP A 121 0.47 -17.88 2.93
N GLN A 122 1.53 -17.08 3.10
CA GLN A 122 2.63 -17.42 3.99
C GLN A 122 2.13 -17.57 5.43
N VAL A 123 1.44 -16.57 5.97
CA VAL A 123 1.01 -16.59 7.37
C VAL A 123 0.09 -17.79 7.64
N GLN A 124 -0.78 -18.14 6.69
CA GLN A 124 -1.62 -19.33 6.78
C GLN A 124 -0.83 -20.64 6.82
N GLN A 125 0.27 -20.76 6.07
CA GLN A 125 1.11 -21.97 6.09
C GLN A 125 1.74 -22.22 7.46
N HIS A 126 2.02 -21.17 8.23
CA HIS A 126 2.66 -21.26 9.55
C HIS A 126 1.69 -21.13 10.72
N GLN A 127 0.38 -21.05 10.48
CA GLN A 127 -0.62 -20.77 11.52
C GLN A 127 -0.55 -21.72 12.73
N SER A 128 -0.16 -22.98 12.52
CA SER A 128 -0.06 -23.99 13.59
C SER A 128 1.14 -23.77 14.53
N GLN A 129 2.09 -22.94 14.12
CA GLN A 129 3.31 -22.59 14.86
C GLN A 129 3.22 -21.19 15.47
N ILE A 130 2.14 -20.46 15.20
CA ILE A 130 1.95 -19.06 15.60
C ILE A 130 0.92 -19.02 16.71
N GLU A 131 1.37 -18.73 17.94
CA GLU A 131 0.48 -18.54 19.08
C GLU A 131 -0.24 -17.18 19.03
N THR A 132 0.42 -16.14 18.51
CA THR A 132 -0.12 -14.78 18.46
C THR A 132 0.46 -14.01 17.27
N THR A 133 -0.41 -13.29 16.56
CA THR A 133 -0.02 -12.36 15.47
C THR A 133 -0.36 -10.93 15.83
N ALA A 134 0.62 -10.04 15.71
CA ALA A 134 0.44 -8.60 15.80
C ALA A 134 0.16 -7.99 14.42
N VAL A 135 -0.85 -7.13 14.32
CA VAL A 135 -1.17 -6.40 13.08
C VAL A 135 -1.04 -4.91 13.32
N LEU A 136 -0.13 -4.26 12.59
CA LEU A 136 0.06 -2.81 12.62
C LEU A 136 -0.96 -2.15 11.69
N VAL A 137 -1.78 -1.27 12.26
CA VAL A 137 -2.85 -0.58 11.54
C VAL A 137 -2.49 0.89 11.36
N PRO A 138 -2.46 1.40 10.12
CA PRO A 138 -1.99 2.77 9.86
C PRO A 138 -3.07 3.83 10.11
N VAL A 139 -4.36 3.46 10.14
CA VAL A 139 -5.52 4.36 10.32
C VAL A 139 -6.52 3.71 11.28
N ASP A 140 -7.00 4.42 12.30
CA ASP A 140 -7.85 3.83 13.34
C ASP A 140 -9.15 3.22 12.80
N GLU A 141 -9.75 3.83 11.79
CA GLU A 141 -10.97 3.34 11.12
C GLU A 141 -10.77 1.97 10.46
N GLN A 142 -9.53 1.58 10.14
CA GLN A 142 -9.23 0.29 9.52
C GLN A 142 -9.13 -0.86 10.52
N GLN A 143 -9.12 -0.58 11.83
CA GLN A 143 -8.82 -1.60 12.85
C GLN A 143 -9.76 -2.80 12.78
N GLU A 144 -11.07 -2.57 12.71
CA GLU A 144 -12.05 -3.67 12.77
C GLU A 144 -12.02 -4.50 11.48
N LEU A 145 -11.82 -3.87 10.32
CA LEU A 145 -11.62 -4.61 9.08
C LEU A 145 -10.36 -5.44 9.14
N LEU A 146 -9.22 -4.83 9.48
CA LEU A 146 -7.93 -5.53 9.47
C LEU A 146 -7.94 -6.64 10.52
N ARG A 147 -8.53 -6.40 11.70
CA ARG A 147 -8.80 -7.43 12.70
C ARG A 147 -9.63 -8.56 12.10
N ASN A 148 -10.77 -8.29 11.47
CA ASN A 148 -11.61 -9.35 10.89
C ASN A 148 -10.92 -10.07 9.72
N ARG A 149 -10.17 -9.34 8.90
CA ARG A 149 -9.36 -9.89 7.81
C ARG A 149 -8.39 -10.94 8.35
N TRP A 150 -7.67 -10.63 9.43
CA TRP A 150 -6.66 -11.54 9.99
C TRP A 150 -7.25 -12.56 10.96
N ARG A 151 -8.25 -12.21 11.78
CA ARG A 151 -8.91 -13.10 12.76
C ARG A 151 -9.67 -14.24 12.10
N LEU A 152 -10.31 -14.03 10.96
CA LEU A 152 -10.95 -15.12 10.20
C LEU A 152 -9.94 -16.11 9.61
N ARG A 153 -8.64 -15.79 9.68
CA ARG A 153 -7.57 -16.49 8.95
C ARG A 153 -6.44 -16.97 9.87
N LEU A 154 -6.51 -16.71 11.18
CA LEU A 154 -5.48 -17.02 12.18
C LEU A 154 -6.08 -17.46 13.51
N PRO A 155 -5.39 -18.30 14.30
CA PRO A 155 -5.90 -18.80 15.58
C PRO A 155 -6.16 -17.69 16.61
N SER A 156 -5.25 -16.69 16.68
CA SER A 156 -5.37 -15.52 17.57
C SER A 156 -4.67 -14.29 16.96
N THR A 157 -5.31 -13.11 17.02
CA THR A 157 -4.75 -11.84 16.52
C THR A 157 -4.87 -10.74 17.58
N ILE A 158 -3.78 -10.02 17.83
CA ILE A 158 -3.75 -8.84 18.70
C ILE A 158 -3.53 -7.60 17.82
N PRO A 159 -4.44 -6.60 17.87
CA PRO A 159 -4.24 -5.35 17.15
C PRO A 159 -3.11 -4.54 17.78
N ILE A 160 -2.22 -3.96 16.97
CA ILE A 160 -1.25 -2.98 17.44
C ILE A 160 -1.47 -1.68 16.67
N HIS A 161 -1.59 -0.60 17.42
CA HIS A 161 -1.89 0.73 16.89
C HIS A 161 -0.59 1.51 16.72
N ILE A 162 -0.42 2.11 15.55
CA ILE A 162 0.57 3.17 15.33
C ILE A 162 -0.20 4.39 14.85
N ALA A 163 -0.49 5.30 15.78
CA ALA A 163 -1.01 6.62 15.44
C ALA A 163 0.15 7.51 14.97
N GLU A 164 0.03 7.99 13.74
CA GLU A 164 0.86 8.98 13.03
C GLU A 164 2.37 8.68 12.86
N SER A 165 2.83 8.72 11.60
CA SER A 165 4.14 9.30 11.33
C SER A 165 4.04 10.77 11.73
N THR A 166 4.48 11.13 12.92
CA THR A 166 4.84 12.52 13.19
C THR A 166 5.78 12.95 12.06
N THR A 167 5.29 13.77 11.12
CA THR A 167 6.07 14.95 10.72
C THR A 167 6.65 15.44 12.04
N ARG A 168 7.98 15.39 12.24
CA ARG A 168 8.59 15.76 13.54
C ARG A 168 7.96 17.08 13.98
N GLN A 169 6.97 17.01 14.87
CA GLN A 169 6.41 18.20 15.46
C GLN A 169 7.51 18.61 16.41
N LEU A 170 8.17 19.70 16.02
CA LEU A 170 9.06 20.36 16.93
C LEU A 170 8.15 21.10 17.91
N ASN A 171 8.47 21.04 19.20
CA ASN A 171 7.91 21.97 20.16
C ASN A 171 8.13 23.41 19.66
N ASN A 172 7.44 24.40 20.23
CA ASN A 172 7.63 25.82 19.88
C ASN A 172 9.11 26.30 20.03
N ASP A 173 9.95 25.52 20.72
CA ASP A 173 11.39 25.78 20.91
C ASP A 173 12.31 25.01 19.94
N GLY A 174 11.77 24.26 18.97
CA GLY A 174 12.56 23.50 18.01
C GLY A 174 13.05 22.13 18.51
N SER A 175 12.66 21.68 19.70
CA SER A 175 13.03 20.36 20.23
C SER A 175 12.07 19.25 19.73
N PRO A 176 12.56 18.01 19.51
CA PRO A 176 11.70 16.91 19.11
C PRO A 176 10.71 16.54 20.23
N GLU A 177 9.43 16.48 19.91
CA GLU A 177 8.38 16.09 20.84
C GLU A 177 8.56 14.61 21.26
N ALA A 178 8.29 14.29 22.53
CA ALA A 178 8.54 12.97 23.09
C ALA A 178 7.61 11.92 22.44
N PRO A 179 8.09 10.68 22.18
CA PRO A 179 7.27 9.65 21.56
C PRO A 179 6.06 9.31 22.43
N LEU A 180 4.87 9.30 21.81
CA LEU A 180 3.62 8.84 22.42
C LEU A 180 3.79 7.40 22.92
N ARG A 181 3.80 7.22 24.24
CA ARG A 181 3.77 5.88 24.87
C ARG A 181 2.36 5.32 24.76
N VAL A 182 2.14 4.40 23.84
CA VAL A 182 0.91 3.60 23.78
C VAL A 182 0.89 2.63 24.96
N LYS A 183 -0.13 2.73 25.82
CA LYS A 183 -0.41 1.69 26.82
C LYS A 183 -1.01 0.48 26.10
N LEU A 184 -0.40 -0.68 26.25
CA LEU A 184 -1.02 -1.95 25.92
C LEU A 184 -2.21 -2.13 26.87
N GLY A 185 -3.43 -2.18 26.32
CA GLY A 185 -4.62 -2.55 27.08
C GLY A 185 -4.61 -4.05 27.37
N GLU A 186 -4.92 -4.41 28.61
CA GLU A 186 -5.13 -5.79 29.08
C GLU A 186 -6.38 -6.43 28.47
#